data_AF-A0A1C6A1R3-F1
#
_entry.id   AF-A0A1C6A1R3-F1
#
_cell.length_a   1.000
_cell.length_b   1.000
_cell.length_c   1.000
_cell.angle_alpha   90.00
_cell.angle_beta   90.00
_cell.angle_gamma   90.00
#
_symmetry.space_group_name_H-M   'P 1'
#
loop_
_entity.id
_entity.type
_entity.pdbx_description
1 polymer ?
#
loop_
_entity_poly.entity_id
_entity_poly.type
_entity_poly.pdbx_seq_one_letter_code
_entity_poly.pdbx_strand_id
1 'polypeptide(L)'
;MQEELIKRAKELLADGTVARVLGWKAGDLPYNPEPSYFENEDQLKNFVYNGFCGANLSKYMIEASKLEGKTLVFLKPCDTYSFNQLIKEHRVDREKAFIIGVGCKGKLSIEKIREQGIKGIESITGAEMTDDAETLTIQTIYGEKTCTYASAMLGRCHVCKGKEHQVYDELIGESKDTKDADRFAEVEKIEAMSPEERFAFFQNELSKCIRCNACRNVCPACSCRKCVFDSTKFDSAQKANVDDFEEKMFHIIRAFHVAGRCTDCGECSRVCPQGIPLHLFNRKFIKDIDKFYGEYQAGEDTDSKAPLTNFTFDDVEPSIVGERG
;
A
#
# COMPACT_ATOMS: atom_id res chain seq x y z
N MET A 1 17.41 4.87 -13.84
CA MET A 1 17.05 4.22 -12.55
C MET A 1 16.83 2.72 -12.69
N GLN A 2 15.91 2.20 -13.51
CA GLN A 2 15.70 0.73 -13.58
C GLN A 2 16.99 -0.05 -13.87
N GLU A 3 17.79 0.39 -14.84
CA GLU A 3 19.06 -0.24 -15.19
C GLU A 3 20.05 -0.25 -14.02
N GLU A 4 20.07 0.82 -13.23
CA GLU A 4 20.90 0.95 -12.04
C GLU A 4 20.46 -0.02 -10.93
N LEU A 5 19.15 -0.18 -10.72
CA LEU A 5 18.60 -1.17 -9.78
C LEU A 5 18.97 -2.60 -10.20
N ILE A 6 18.84 -2.92 -11.50
CA ILE A 6 19.20 -4.24 -12.04
C ILE A 6 20.70 -4.46 -11.88
N LYS A 7 21.54 -3.47 -12.22
CA LYS A 7 22.98 -3.55 -12.06
C LYS A 7 23.36 -3.84 -10.60
N ARG A 8 22.82 -3.08 -9.65
CA ARG A 8 23.12 -3.28 -8.23
C ARG A 8 22.62 -4.62 -7.71
N ALA A 9 21.44 -5.07 -8.15
CA ALA A 9 20.93 -6.41 -7.83
C ALA A 9 21.86 -7.53 -8.33
N LYS A 10 22.40 -7.40 -9.54
CA LYS A 10 23.35 -8.38 -10.10
C LYS A 10 24.65 -8.44 -9.29
N GLU A 11 25.20 -7.29 -8.93
CA GLU A 11 26.42 -7.22 -8.10
C GLU A 11 26.23 -7.92 -6.76
N LEU A 12 25.14 -7.61 -6.04
CA LEU A 12 24.82 -8.20 -4.73
C LEU A 12 24.50 -9.70 -4.77
N LEU A 13 23.96 -10.19 -5.90
CA LEU A 13 23.77 -11.62 -6.11
C LEU A 13 25.11 -12.31 -6.41
N ALA A 14 25.94 -11.71 -7.26
CA ALA A 14 27.20 -12.29 -7.70
C ALA A 14 28.25 -12.38 -6.57
N ASP A 15 28.27 -11.41 -5.66
CA ASP A 15 29.18 -11.40 -4.50
C ASP A 15 28.64 -12.21 -3.30
N GLY A 16 27.40 -12.70 -3.37
CA GLY A 16 26.77 -13.51 -2.32
C GLY A 16 26.24 -12.72 -1.12
N THR A 17 26.24 -11.38 -1.17
CA THR A 17 25.65 -10.54 -0.12
C THR A 17 24.17 -10.84 0.07
N VAL A 18 23.45 -11.14 -1.02
CA VAL A 18 22.06 -11.57 -1.00
C VAL A 18 21.87 -12.86 -1.75
N ALA A 19 20.97 -13.70 -1.27
CA ALA A 19 20.62 -14.98 -1.89
C ALA A 19 19.51 -14.83 -2.95
N ARG A 20 18.73 -13.75 -2.88
CA ARG A 20 17.60 -13.47 -3.76
C ARG A 20 17.23 -12.00 -3.74
N VAL A 21 16.46 -11.57 -4.73
CA VAL A 21 15.98 -10.20 -4.92
C VAL A 21 14.46 -10.19 -4.97
N LEU A 22 13.82 -9.30 -4.23
CA LEU A 22 12.39 -9.06 -4.23
C LEU A 22 12.13 -7.70 -4.90
N GLY A 23 11.45 -7.75 -6.05
CA GLY A 23 11.16 -6.59 -6.89
C GLY A 23 9.81 -6.72 -7.59
N TRP A 24 9.67 -6.04 -8.73
CA TRP A 24 8.51 -6.20 -9.60
C TRP A 24 8.93 -6.84 -10.93
N LYS A 25 8.18 -7.85 -11.38
CA LYS A 25 8.32 -8.41 -12.73
C LYS A 25 7.29 -7.76 -13.66
N ALA A 26 7.63 -7.67 -14.94
CA ALA A 26 6.64 -7.35 -15.96
C ALA A 26 5.50 -8.37 -15.94
N GLY A 27 4.25 -7.88 -15.98
CA GLY A 27 3.08 -8.73 -16.21
C GLY A 27 2.75 -8.82 -17.70
N ASP A 28 1.58 -9.36 -18.01
CA ASP A 28 1.12 -9.50 -19.41
C ASP A 28 0.88 -8.14 -20.11
N LEU A 29 0.73 -7.07 -19.33
CA LEU A 29 0.45 -5.72 -19.80
C LEU A 29 1.53 -4.75 -19.27
N PRO A 30 1.85 -3.66 -19.99
CA PRO A 30 2.89 -2.72 -19.55
C PRO A 30 2.56 -2.00 -18.22
N TYR A 31 1.30 -2.08 -17.77
CA TYR A 31 0.75 -1.39 -16.61
C TYR A 31 0.30 -2.34 -15.47
N ASN A 32 0.64 -3.63 -15.50
CA ASN A 32 0.31 -4.58 -14.43
C ASN A 32 1.54 -5.31 -13.82
N PRO A 33 2.63 -4.60 -13.46
CA PRO A 33 3.78 -5.27 -12.85
C PRO A 33 3.43 -5.91 -11.50
N GLU A 34 4.01 -7.08 -11.24
CA GLU A 34 3.68 -7.93 -10.09
C GLU A 34 4.89 -8.12 -9.16
N PRO A 35 4.71 -8.14 -7.83
CA PRO A 35 5.76 -8.56 -6.89
C PRO A 35 6.33 -9.94 -7.24
N SER A 36 7.65 -10.07 -7.29
CA SER A 36 8.31 -11.34 -7.63
C SER A 36 9.70 -11.47 -7.01
N TYR A 37 10.12 -12.72 -6.82
CA TYR A 37 11.47 -13.07 -6.42
C TYR A 37 12.32 -13.39 -7.66
N PHE A 38 13.57 -12.92 -7.64
CA PHE A 38 14.59 -13.18 -8.64
C PHE A 38 15.81 -13.77 -7.95
N GLU A 39 16.26 -14.93 -8.41
CA GLU A 39 17.35 -15.71 -7.81
C GLU A 39 18.62 -15.69 -8.67
N ASN A 40 18.54 -15.19 -9.91
CA ASN A 40 19.67 -15.13 -10.82
C ASN A 40 19.52 -14.00 -11.87
N GLU A 41 20.62 -13.74 -12.58
CA GLU A 41 20.68 -12.70 -13.61
C GLU A 41 19.70 -12.88 -14.77
N ASP A 42 19.38 -14.13 -15.13
CA ASP A 42 18.47 -14.41 -16.23
C ASP A 42 17.04 -13.98 -15.89
N GLN A 43 16.60 -14.27 -14.66
CA GLN A 43 15.30 -13.82 -14.17
C GLN A 43 15.21 -12.30 -14.08
N LEU A 44 16.30 -11.61 -13.72
CA LEU A 44 16.35 -10.14 -13.64
C LEU A 44 16.09 -9.43 -14.98
N LYS A 45 16.15 -10.14 -16.13
CA LYS A 45 15.73 -9.58 -17.42
C LYS A 45 14.27 -9.15 -17.45
N ASN A 46 13.43 -9.78 -16.62
CA ASN A 46 12.01 -9.46 -16.50
C ASN A 46 11.71 -8.43 -15.39
N PHE A 47 12.74 -7.91 -14.72
CA PHE A 47 12.59 -6.88 -13.69
C PHE A 47 12.11 -5.56 -14.31
N VAL A 48 11.16 -4.92 -13.65
CA VAL A 48 10.65 -3.60 -14.05
C VAL A 48 10.52 -2.68 -12.84
N TYR A 49 10.85 -1.40 -13.02
CA TYR A 49 10.53 -0.37 -12.05
C TYR A 49 10.10 0.93 -12.75
N ASN A 50 8.78 1.16 -12.75
CA ASN A 50 8.13 2.31 -13.37
C ASN A 50 6.96 2.85 -12.51
N GLY A 51 6.17 3.75 -13.06
CA GLY A 51 5.00 4.36 -12.42
C GLY A 51 3.92 3.37 -12.04
N PHE A 52 3.82 2.21 -12.71
CA PHE A 52 2.84 1.18 -12.40
C PHE A 52 3.27 0.21 -11.30
N CYS A 53 4.52 0.31 -10.81
CA CYS A 53 5.04 -0.49 -9.69
C CYS A 53 4.50 -0.01 -8.33
N GLY A 54 3.17 -0.06 -8.18
CA GLY A 54 2.44 0.44 -7.02
C GLY A 54 2.49 -0.51 -5.82
N ALA A 55 2.58 -1.83 -6.05
CA ALA A 55 2.48 -2.84 -4.99
C ALA A 55 3.54 -2.65 -3.90
N ASN A 56 3.15 -2.81 -2.64
CA ASN A 56 4.06 -2.69 -1.48
C ASN A 56 4.78 -4.03 -1.24
N LEU A 57 6.11 -4.04 -1.33
CA LEU A 57 6.90 -5.27 -1.21
C LEU A 57 7.14 -5.72 0.24
N SER A 58 6.97 -4.84 1.23
CA SER A 58 7.24 -5.17 2.65
C SER A 58 6.45 -6.38 3.15
N LYS A 59 5.21 -6.58 2.67
CA LYS A 59 4.37 -7.72 3.02
C LYS A 59 5.04 -9.07 2.70
N TYR A 60 5.72 -9.15 1.56
CA TYR A 60 6.32 -10.39 1.07
C TYR A 60 7.58 -10.76 1.87
N MET A 61 8.22 -9.78 2.51
CA MET A 61 9.35 -10.01 3.39
C MET A 61 9.02 -10.84 4.63
N ILE A 62 7.75 -10.97 5.02
CA ILE A 62 7.33 -11.89 6.09
C ILE A 62 7.68 -13.34 5.74
N GLU A 63 7.45 -13.75 4.49
CA GLU A 63 7.84 -15.10 4.04
C GLU A 63 9.33 -15.14 3.69
N ALA A 64 9.87 -14.10 3.04
CA ALA A 64 11.29 -14.05 2.68
C ALA A 64 12.22 -14.16 3.91
N SER A 65 11.84 -13.58 5.05
CA SER A 65 12.62 -13.64 6.29
C SER A 65 12.76 -15.04 6.87
N LYS A 66 11.88 -15.97 6.49
CA LYS A 66 11.95 -17.37 6.91
C LYS A 66 12.90 -18.20 6.03
N LEU A 67 13.28 -17.68 4.87
CA LEU A 67 14.16 -18.36 3.95
C LEU A 67 15.62 -18.23 4.41
N GLU A 68 16.45 -19.13 3.90
CA GLU A 68 17.91 -19.05 4.08
C GLU A 68 18.51 -17.91 3.23
N GLY A 69 19.58 -17.32 3.76
CA GLY A 69 20.23 -16.15 3.18
C GLY A 69 19.49 -14.83 3.41
N LYS A 70 20.13 -13.74 2.98
CA LYS A 70 19.58 -12.39 3.00
C LYS A 70 18.80 -12.12 1.70
N THR A 71 17.68 -11.42 1.77
CA THR A 71 16.89 -11.01 0.61
C THR A 71 17.10 -9.53 0.33
N LEU A 72 17.54 -9.18 -0.87
CA LEU A 72 17.46 -7.81 -1.37
C LEU A 72 16.00 -7.44 -1.60
N VAL A 73 15.54 -6.29 -1.13
CA VAL A 73 14.20 -5.77 -1.40
C VAL A 73 14.26 -4.30 -1.80
N PHE A 74 13.53 -3.94 -2.85
CA PHE A 74 13.39 -2.56 -3.28
C PHE A 74 12.17 -1.90 -2.62
N LEU A 75 12.38 -0.87 -1.80
CA LEU A 75 11.30 -0.23 -1.05
C LEU A 75 11.11 1.23 -1.46
N LYS A 76 9.89 1.59 -1.83
CA LYS A 76 9.48 3.00 -1.99
C LYS A 76 9.43 3.69 -0.63
N PRO A 77 9.43 5.04 -0.54
CA PRO A 77 9.28 5.75 0.74
C PRO A 77 8.12 5.19 1.59
N CYS A 78 6.93 5.07 1.02
CA CYS A 78 5.76 4.53 1.72
C CYS A 78 5.87 3.03 2.10
N ASP A 79 6.68 2.25 1.38
CA ASP A 79 6.91 0.84 1.72
C ASP A 79 7.83 0.70 2.93
N THR A 80 8.78 1.63 3.13
CA THR A 80 9.70 1.60 4.28
C THR A 80 8.99 1.76 5.61
N TYR A 81 7.94 2.58 5.68
CA TYR A 81 7.07 2.64 6.87
C TYR A 81 6.44 1.29 7.17
N SER A 82 5.87 0.63 6.16
CA SER A 82 5.29 -0.71 6.34
C SER A 82 6.33 -1.74 6.78
N PHE A 83 7.57 -1.62 6.30
CA PHE A 83 8.67 -2.50 6.70
C PHE A 83 9.09 -2.27 8.17
N ASN A 84 9.26 -1.00 8.59
CA ASN A 84 9.52 -0.65 9.99
C ASN A 84 8.40 -1.14 10.91
N GLN A 85 7.15 -0.98 10.50
CA GLN A 85 6.01 -1.50 11.26
C GLN A 85 6.07 -3.03 11.42
N LEU A 86 6.54 -3.76 10.39
CA LEU A 86 6.72 -5.21 10.47
C LEU A 86 7.91 -5.61 11.37
N ILE A 87 8.98 -4.80 11.43
CA ILE A 87 10.08 -4.98 12.40
C ILE A 87 9.55 -4.78 13.82
N LYS A 88 8.85 -3.66 14.06
CA LYS A 88 8.23 -3.30 15.35
C LYS A 88 7.31 -4.41 15.88
N GLU A 89 6.65 -5.12 14.99
CA GLU A 89 5.76 -6.24 15.32
C GLU A 89 6.45 -7.62 15.35
N HIS A 90 7.78 -7.66 15.19
CA HIS A 90 8.59 -8.87 15.11
C HIS A 90 8.10 -9.86 14.04
N ARG A 91 7.61 -9.34 12.92
CA ARG A 91 7.15 -10.11 11.75
C ARG A 91 8.24 -10.32 10.71
N VAL A 92 9.21 -9.42 10.68
CA VAL A 92 10.35 -9.42 9.78
C VAL A 92 11.60 -9.20 10.61
N ASP A 93 12.67 -9.91 10.25
CA ASP A 93 14.00 -9.71 10.82
C ASP A 93 14.78 -8.74 9.92
N ARG A 94 15.27 -7.64 10.50
CA ARG A 94 16.03 -6.61 9.75
C ARG A 94 17.32 -7.18 9.15
N GLU A 95 17.94 -8.15 9.82
CA GLU A 95 19.19 -8.78 9.37
C GLU A 95 18.99 -9.73 8.19
N LYS A 96 17.74 -10.18 7.96
CA LYS A 96 17.37 -11.00 6.80
C LYS A 96 17.11 -10.17 5.54
N ALA A 97 17.15 -8.84 5.64
CA ALA A 97 16.90 -7.93 4.53
C ALA A 97 18.16 -7.13 4.17
N PHE A 98 18.38 -6.96 2.86
CA PHE A 98 19.17 -5.86 2.32
C PHE A 98 18.17 -4.94 1.63
N ILE A 99 18.13 -3.67 1.99
CA ILE A 99 17.06 -2.76 1.56
C ILE A 99 17.67 -1.68 0.67
N ILE A 100 17.26 -1.67 -0.60
CA ILE A 100 17.51 -0.53 -1.47
C ILE A 100 16.25 0.34 -1.47
N GLY A 101 16.35 1.53 -0.88
CA GLY A 101 15.32 2.53 -0.99
C GLY A 101 15.31 3.11 -2.41
N VAL A 102 14.16 3.08 -3.07
CA VAL A 102 14.02 3.53 -4.46
C VAL A 102 13.27 4.86 -4.55
N GLY A 103 13.73 5.74 -5.43
CA GLY A 103 13.07 7.01 -5.73
C GLY A 103 11.63 6.82 -6.23
N CYS A 104 10.75 7.74 -5.85
CA CYS A 104 9.33 7.72 -6.21
C CYS A 104 8.80 9.12 -6.52
N LYS A 105 8.11 9.29 -7.65
CA LYS A 105 7.39 10.52 -8.04
C LYS A 105 5.86 10.34 -8.09
N GLY A 106 5.34 9.43 -7.25
CA GLY A 106 3.94 9.00 -7.30
C GLY A 106 3.74 7.84 -8.26
N LYS A 107 2.80 6.95 -7.93
CA LYS A 107 2.52 5.74 -8.71
C LYS A 107 1.20 5.88 -9.44
N LEU A 108 1.12 5.31 -10.64
CA LEU A 108 0.04 5.47 -11.59
C LEU A 108 -1.06 4.43 -11.39
N SER A 109 -2.27 4.79 -11.80
CA SER A 109 -3.46 3.94 -11.84
C SER A 109 -3.96 3.84 -13.27
N ILE A 110 -3.99 2.62 -13.82
CA ILE A 110 -4.59 2.40 -15.14
C ILE A 110 -6.07 2.76 -15.16
N GLU A 111 -6.79 2.57 -14.04
CA GLU A 111 -8.20 2.95 -13.93
C GLU A 111 -8.40 4.46 -14.03
N LYS A 112 -7.48 5.27 -13.48
CA LYS A 112 -7.55 6.74 -13.62
C LYS A 112 -7.34 7.21 -15.06
N ILE A 113 -6.55 6.47 -15.83
CA ILE A 113 -6.39 6.72 -17.27
C ILE A 113 -7.68 6.32 -18.02
N ARG A 114 -8.28 5.18 -17.67
CA ARG A 114 -9.53 4.69 -18.26
C ARG A 114 -10.73 5.57 -17.95
N GLU A 115 -10.81 6.13 -16.74
CA GLU A 115 -11.83 7.09 -16.31
C GLU A 115 -11.84 8.38 -17.16
N GLN A 116 -10.70 8.73 -17.77
CA GLN A 116 -10.59 9.84 -18.73
C GLN A 116 -11.08 9.49 -20.14
N GLY A 117 -11.68 8.31 -20.33
CA GLY A 117 -12.20 7.83 -21.61
C GLY A 117 -11.14 7.21 -22.53
N ILE A 118 -9.90 7.06 -22.07
CA ILE A 118 -8.80 6.45 -22.83
C ILE A 118 -8.93 4.92 -22.76
N LYS A 119 -9.25 4.29 -23.90
CA LYS A 119 -9.52 2.85 -24.02
C LYS A 119 -8.61 2.22 -25.08
N GLY A 120 -8.46 0.89 -25.02
CA GLY A 120 -7.66 0.14 -26.00
C GLY A 120 -6.17 0.48 -25.96
N ILE A 121 -5.62 0.58 -24.74
CA ILE A 121 -4.24 1.02 -24.48
C ILE A 121 -3.26 -0.08 -24.87
N GLU A 122 -2.31 0.25 -25.75
CA GLU A 122 -1.24 -0.63 -26.22
C GLU A 122 0.07 -0.36 -25.45
N SER A 123 0.44 0.90 -25.31
CA SER A 123 1.65 1.32 -24.59
C SER A 123 1.48 2.70 -23.94
N ILE A 124 2.33 2.97 -22.95
CA ILE A 124 2.35 4.24 -22.21
C ILE A 124 3.81 4.66 -22.06
N THR A 125 4.13 5.88 -22.47
CA THR A 125 5.45 6.51 -22.35
C THR A 125 5.37 7.69 -21.37
N GLY A 126 6.45 7.97 -20.64
CA GLY A 126 6.49 8.97 -19.56
C GLY A 126 6.19 8.39 -18.18
N ALA A 127 5.97 7.07 -18.09
CA ALA A 127 5.77 6.34 -16.84
C ALA A 127 7.09 5.95 -16.17
N GLU A 128 8.23 6.26 -16.77
CA GLU A 128 9.56 6.06 -16.24
C GLU A 128 9.76 6.89 -14.97
N MET A 129 10.56 6.37 -14.03
CA MET A 129 10.81 7.05 -12.76
C MET A 129 12.02 8.01 -12.79
N THR A 130 12.77 8.04 -13.89
CA THR A 130 13.89 8.98 -14.11
C THR A 130 13.45 10.34 -14.63
N ASP A 131 12.27 10.39 -15.23
CA ASP A 131 11.92 11.53 -16.08
C ASP A 131 11.06 12.51 -15.29
N ASP A 132 11.29 13.79 -15.50
CA ASP A 132 10.42 14.86 -15.00
C ASP A 132 9.13 14.99 -15.83
N ALA A 133 8.80 13.96 -16.61
CA ALA A 133 7.63 13.92 -17.47
C ALA A 133 6.35 14.22 -16.68
N GLU A 134 5.77 15.38 -16.99
CA GLU A 134 4.49 15.85 -16.47
C GLU A 134 3.30 15.36 -17.32
N THR A 135 3.58 14.82 -18.51
CA THR A 135 2.59 14.30 -19.46
C THR A 135 2.90 12.83 -19.77
N LEU A 136 1.86 12.01 -19.79
CA LEU A 136 1.89 10.64 -20.30
C LEU A 136 1.40 10.64 -21.74
N THR A 137 2.13 9.95 -22.61
CA THR A 137 1.70 9.65 -23.98
C THR A 137 1.19 8.22 -24.02
N ILE A 138 -0.06 8.04 -24.44
CA ILE A 138 -0.75 6.76 -24.46
C ILE A 138 -1.07 6.40 -25.91
N GLN A 139 -0.41 5.36 -26.40
CA GLN A 139 -0.75 4.78 -27.68
C GLN A 139 -1.98 3.87 -27.50
N THR A 140 -3.02 4.12 -28.30
CA THR A 140 -4.22 3.29 -28.32
C THR A 140 -4.50 2.79 -29.73
N ILE A 141 -5.33 1.74 -29.84
CA ILE A 141 -5.86 1.27 -31.11
C ILE A 141 -6.68 2.33 -31.88
N TYR A 142 -7.07 3.42 -31.21
CA TYR A 142 -7.82 4.56 -31.78
C TYR A 142 -6.94 5.79 -32.06
N GLY A 143 -5.62 5.64 -31.93
CA GLY A 143 -4.64 6.72 -32.07
C GLY A 143 -4.03 7.17 -30.74
N GLU A 144 -3.15 8.16 -30.82
CA GLU A 144 -2.44 8.73 -29.67
C GLU A 144 -3.37 9.58 -28.80
N LYS A 145 -3.25 9.42 -27.48
CA LYS A 145 -3.88 10.24 -26.45
C LYS A 145 -2.84 10.70 -25.45
N THR A 146 -3.14 11.76 -24.74
CA THR A 146 -2.27 12.28 -23.67
C THR A 146 -3.09 12.57 -22.42
N CYS A 147 -2.46 12.47 -21.26
CA CYS A 147 -2.98 12.99 -20.00
C CYS A 147 -1.83 13.43 -19.10
N THR A 148 -2.12 14.24 -18.09
CA THR A 148 -1.07 14.64 -17.13
C THR A 148 -0.68 13.46 -16.23
N TYR A 149 0.58 13.41 -15.82
CA TYR A 149 1.05 12.41 -14.85
C TYR A 149 0.22 12.46 -13.57
N ALA A 150 -0.03 13.68 -13.07
CA ALA A 150 -0.80 13.92 -11.86
C ALA A 150 -2.22 13.34 -11.94
N SER A 151 -2.96 13.56 -13.05
CA SER A 151 -4.32 13.03 -13.21
C SER A 151 -4.39 11.50 -13.34
N ALA A 152 -3.26 10.84 -13.60
CA ALA A 152 -3.16 9.39 -13.69
C ALA A 152 -2.61 8.73 -12.40
N MET A 153 -2.28 9.50 -11.36
CA MET A 153 -1.74 8.95 -10.11
C MET A 153 -2.79 8.16 -9.31
N LEU A 154 -2.31 7.24 -8.47
CA LEU A 154 -3.11 6.59 -7.44
C LEU A 154 -3.57 7.63 -6.42
N GLY A 155 -4.83 7.51 -5.96
CA GLY A 155 -5.42 8.43 -4.97
C GLY A 155 -4.55 8.67 -3.72
N ARG A 156 -3.85 7.63 -3.25
CA ARG A 156 -2.92 7.74 -2.11
C ARG A 156 -1.70 8.64 -2.35
N CYS A 157 -1.30 8.85 -3.60
CA CYS A 157 -0.12 9.64 -3.94
C CYS A 157 -0.41 11.14 -3.89
N HIS A 158 -1.66 11.56 -4.12
CA HIS A 158 -2.14 12.93 -3.91
C HIS A 158 -2.08 13.39 -2.45
N VAL A 159 -2.06 12.42 -1.53
CA VAL A 159 -1.97 12.64 -0.08
C VAL A 159 -0.74 11.93 0.50
N CYS A 160 0.35 11.87 -0.27
CA CYS A 160 1.58 11.19 0.14
C CYS A 160 2.12 11.77 1.46
N LYS A 161 2.72 10.91 2.29
CA LYS A 161 3.35 11.31 3.56
C LYS A 161 4.69 12.01 3.38
N GLY A 162 5.27 11.95 2.18
CA GLY A 162 6.54 12.59 1.86
C GLY A 162 7.52 11.69 1.12
N LYS A 163 8.72 12.21 0.94
CA LYS A 163 9.80 11.61 0.14
C LYS A 163 10.77 10.73 0.93
N GLU A 164 10.61 10.68 2.26
CA GLU A 164 11.57 10.08 3.17
C GLU A 164 11.43 8.57 3.28
N HIS A 165 12.57 7.88 3.19
CA HIS A 165 12.70 6.46 3.48
C HIS A 165 13.10 6.28 4.95
N GLN A 166 12.29 5.55 5.72
CA GLN A 166 12.51 5.35 7.16
C GLN A 166 13.50 4.22 7.48
N VAL A 167 13.82 3.38 6.47
CA VAL A 167 14.80 2.31 6.59
C VAL A 167 15.33 1.93 5.21
N TYR A 168 16.66 1.84 5.10
CA TYR A 168 17.38 1.39 3.92
C TYR A 168 18.86 1.10 4.26
N ASP A 169 19.54 0.34 3.40
CA ASP A 169 21.00 0.18 3.38
C ASP A 169 21.61 1.08 2.30
N GLU A 170 20.94 1.22 1.16
CA GLU A 170 21.34 2.09 0.05
C GLU A 170 20.13 2.85 -0.51
N LEU A 171 20.37 4.00 -1.14
CA LEU A 171 19.35 4.76 -1.87
C LEU A 171 19.72 4.86 -3.34
N ILE A 172 18.75 4.60 -4.21
CA ILE A 172 18.88 4.78 -5.65
C ILE A 172 17.71 5.62 -6.17
N GLY A 173 18.06 6.74 -6.79
CA GLY A 173 17.12 7.72 -7.35
C GLY A 173 16.47 8.64 -6.30
N GLU A 174 15.93 9.75 -6.78
CA GLU A 174 15.31 10.77 -5.93
C GLU A 174 13.79 10.56 -5.80
N SER A 175 13.27 10.88 -4.62
CA SER A 175 11.83 10.92 -4.36
C SER A 175 11.32 12.35 -4.41
N LYS A 176 10.16 12.54 -5.03
CA LYS A 176 9.52 13.85 -5.19
C LYS A 176 8.33 14.01 -4.26
N ASP A 177 8.03 15.26 -3.92
CA ASP A 177 6.76 15.58 -3.30
C ASP A 177 5.65 15.50 -4.36
N THR A 178 4.56 14.84 -4.00
CA THR A 178 3.39 14.64 -4.87
C THR A 178 2.10 15.07 -4.18
N LYS A 179 2.19 15.61 -2.97
CA LYS A 179 1.02 15.99 -2.19
C LYS A 179 0.38 17.23 -2.81
N ASP A 180 -0.86 17.10 -3.22
CA ASP A 180 -1.70 18.18 -3.74
C ASP A 180 -3.09 18.22 -3.08
N ALA A 181 -3.34 17.29 -2.15
CA ALA A 181 -4.58 17.20 -1.39
C ALA A 181 -4.31 16.98 0.11
N ASP A 182 -5.31 17.30 0.92
CA ASP A 182 -5.29 16.99 2.35
C ASP A 182 -5.61 15.50 2.61
N ARG A 183 -4.89 14.90 3.56
CA ARG A 183 -4.95 13.47 3.88
C ARG A 183 -6.31 13.05 4.42
N PHE A 184 -6.98 13.93 5.18
CA PHE A 184 -8.22 13.63 5.90
C PHE A 184 -9.46 14.31 5.31
N ALA A 185 -9.32 15.16 4.30
CA ALA A 185 -10.45 15.86 3.67
C ALA A 185 -11.62 14.95 3.24
N GLU A 186 -11.36 13.75 2.70
CA GLU A 186 -12.45 12.80 2.36
C GLU A 186 -13.14 12.25 3.60
N VAL A 187 -12.40 12.00 4.68
CA VAL A 187 -12.96 11.56 5.96
C VAL A 187 -13.81 12.67 6.56
N GLU A 188 -13.35 13.91 6.54
CA GLU A 188 -14.09 15.09 7.02
C GLU A 188 -15.41 15.29 6.28
N LYS A 189 -15.42 15.12 4.96
CA LYS A 189 -16.64 15.17 4.16
C LYS A 189 -17.65 14.12 4.61
N ILE A 190 -17.20 12.91 4.93
CA ILE A 190 -18.06 11.80 5.39
C ILE A 190 -18.53 12.02 6.84
N GLU A 191 -17.69 12.59 7.69
CA GLU A 191 -18.04 12.96 9.07
C GLU A 191 -19.08 14.10 9.13
N ALA A 192 -19.14 14.95 8.11
CA ALA A 192 -20.14 16.02 8.01
C ALA A 192 -21.52 15.52 7.51
N MET A 193 -21.61 14.30 6.96
CA MET A 193 -22.87 13.68 6.54
C MET A 193 -23.74 13.34 7.75
N SER A 194 -25.06 13.33 7.55
CA SER A 194 -26.00 12.80 8.55
C SER A 194 -25.72 11.32 8.83
N PRO A 195 -26.14 10.77 9.98
CA PRO A 195 -26.01 9.34 10.27
C PRO A 195 -26.60 8.45 9.17
N GLU A 196 -27.74 8.81 8.60
CA GLU A 196 -28.42 8.08 7.53
C GLU A 196 -27.64 8.14 6.22
N GLU A 197 -27.16 9.32 5.83
CA GLU A 197 -26.35 9.52 4.63
C GLU A 197 -25.03 8.76 4.71
N ARG A 198 -24.35 8.83 5.86
CA ARG A 198 -23.10 8.12 6.12
C ARG A 198 -23.29 6.61 6.08
N PHE A 199 -24.37 6.11 6.68
CA PHE A 199 -24.71 4.69 6.66
C PHE A 199 -25.00 4.22 5.23
N ALA A 200 -25.78 4.98 4.46
CA ALA A 200 -26.09 4.68 3.07
C ALA A 200 -24.84 4.69 2.19
N PHE A 201 -23.93 5.65 2.39
CA PHE A 201 -22.65 5.71 1.68
C PHE A 201 -21.85 4.41 1.87
N PHE A 202 -21.61 4.00 3.11
CA PHE A 202 -20.85 2.79 3.37
C PHE A 202 -21.59 1.52 2.95
N GLN A 203 -22.92 1.45 3.09
CA GLN A 203 -23.69 0.32 2.58
C GLN A 203 -23.54 0.18 1.06
N ASN A 204 -23.62 1.29 0.32
CA ASN A 204 -23.44 1.30 -1.13
C ASN A 204 -22.03 0.88 -1.55
N GLU A 205 -20.99 1.32 -0.82
CA GLU A 205 -19.62 0.92 -1.13
C GLU A 205 -19.30 -0.54 -0.76
N LEU A 206 -19.79 -1.01 0.40
CA LEU A 206 -19.47 -2.34 0.91
C LEU A 206 -20.27 -3.45 0.23
N SER A 207 -21.47 -3.17 -0.30
CA SER A 207 -22.29 -4.13 -1.06
C SER A 207 -21.66 -4.62 -2.35
N LYS A 208 -20.67 -3.90 -2.86
CA LYS A 208 -19.86 -4.32 -4.00
C LYS A 208 -18.88 -5.44 -3.64
N CYS A 209 -18.64 -5.73 -2.35
CA CYS A 209 -17.57 -6.63 -1.93
C CYS A 209 -17.87 -8.10 -2.27
N ILE A 210 -17.06 -8.66 -3.18
CA ILE A 210 -17.12 -10.08 -3.57
C ILE A 210 -16.30 -11.02 -2.67
N ARG A 211 -15.87 -10.55 -1.50
CA ARG A 211 -15.00 -11.28 -0.55
C ARG A 211 -13.81 -12.04 -1.16
N CYS A 212 -13.15 -11.44 -2.16
CA CYS A 212 -11.96 -12.02 -2.79
C CYS A 212 -10.71 -12.00 -1.90
N ASN A 213 -10.76 -11.31 -0.75
CA ASN A 213 -9.67 -11.17 0.23
C ASN A 213 -8.37 -10.53 -0.28
N ALA A 214 -8.34 -9.98 -1.50
CA ALA A 214 -7.15 -9.31 -2.04
C ALA A 214 -6.65 -8.19 -1.11
N CYS A 215 -7.56 -7.36 -0.61
CA CYS A 215 -7.26 -6.25 0.30
C CYS A 215 -6.65 -6.70 1.65
N ARG A 216 -6.99 -7.91 2.11
CA ARG A 216 -6.40 -8.53 3.29
C ARG A 216 -5.02 -9.08 2.96
N ASN A 217 -4.89 -9.82 1.86
CA ASN A 217 -3.67 -10.57 1.53
C ASN A 217 -2.49 -9.64 1.20
N VAL A 218 -2.76 -8.49 0.60
CA VAL A 218 -1.72 -7.49 0.28
C VAL A 218 -1.33 -6.61 1.47
N CYS A 219 -2.17 -6.52 2.51
CA CYS A 219 -1.97 -5.56 3.60
C CYS A 219 -0.78 -5.97 4.49
N PRO A 220 0.27 -5.13 4.63
CA PRO A 220 1.41 -5.42 5.52
C PRO A 220 0.99 -5.62 6.99
N ALA A 221 0.08 -4.77 7.51
CA ALA A 221 -0.40 -4.86 8.90
C ALA A 221 -1.25 -6.13 9.18
N CYS A 222 -1.84 -6.74 8.14
CA CYS A 222 -2.53 -8.02 8.26
C CYS A 222 -1.52 -9.19 8.23
N SER A 223 -0.75 -9.34 9.31
CA SER A 223 0.39 -10.27 9.41
C SER A 223 0.10 -11.56 10.21
N CYS A 224 -1.15 -11.80 10.59
CA CYS A 224 -1.56 -13.00 11.33
C CYS A 224 -1.23 -14.29 10.57
N ARG A 225 -0.63 -15.27 11.25
CA ARG A 225 -0.33 -16.61 10.68
C ARG A 225 -1.58 -17.47 10.46
N LYS A 226 -2.60 -17.27 11.28
CA LYS A 226 -3.92 -17.91 11.17
C LYS A 226 -4.97 -16.80 11.23
N CYS A 227 -5.92 -16.83 10.31
CA CYS A 227 -6.99 -15.85 10.24
C CYS A 227 -8.34 -16.53 10.44
N VAL A 228 -9.22 -15.87 11.20
CA VAL A 228 -10.60 -16.35 11.41
C VAL A 228 -11.36 -16.48 10.07
N PHE A 229 -11.05 -15.62 9.10
CA PHE A 229 -11.63 -15.65 7.75
C PHE A 229 -11.12 -16.79 6.86
N ASP A 230 -10.07 -17.51 7.27
CA ASP A 230 -9.63 -18.74 6.59
C ASP A 230 -10.08 -20.01 7.33
N SER A 231 -10.74 -19.87 8.48
CA SER A 231 -11.10 -20.99 9.33
C SER A 231 -12.46 -21.57 8.96
N THR A 232 -12.49 -22.84 8.57
CA THR A 232 -13.74 -23.59 8.36
C THR A 232 -14.47 -23.93 9.67
N LYS A 233 -13.90 -23.59 10.83
CA LYS A 233 -14.54 -23.82 12.15
C LYS A 233 -15.63 -22.81 12.47
N PHE A 234 -15.62 -21.66 11.79
CA PHE A 234 -16.59 -20.59 11.96
C PHE A 234 -17.16 -20.24 10.58
N ASP A 235 -18.40 -19.74 10.55
CA ASP A 235 -19.04 -19.37 9.29
C ASP A 235 -18.42 -18.12 8.63
N SER A 236 -17.40 -17.54 9.27
CA SER A 236 -16.60 -16.43 8.76
C SER A 236 -15.74 -16.78 7.54
N ALA A 237 -15.59 -18.06 7.18
CA ALA A 237 -14.90 -18.49 5.96
C ALA A 237 -15.78 -18.39 4.69
N GLN A 238 -17.05 -18.02 4.82
CA GLN A 238 -17.94 -17.88 3.67
C GLN A 238 -17.45 -16.78 2.71
N LYS A 239 -17.44 -17.16 1.43
CA LYS A 239 -17.05 -16.29 0.29
C LYS A 239 -18.22 -15.47 -0.26
N ALA A 240 -19.41 -15.62 0.30
CA ALA A 240 -20.59 -14.82 0.02
C ALA A 240 -21.07 -14.18 1.32
N ASN A 241 -21.64 -12.98 1.25
CA ASN A 241 -22.34 -12.41 2.38
C ASN A 241 -23.66 -13.17 2.54
N VAL A 242 -23.95 -13.68 3.73
CA VAL A 242 -25.22 -14.38 4.00
C VAL A 242 -26.35 -13.39 4.28
N ASP A 243 -26.01 -12.21 4.79
CA ASP A 243 -26.92 -11.09 5.05
C ASP A 243 -26.21 -9.71 5.03
N ASP A 244 -27.00 -8.64 5.14
CA ASP A 244 -26.55 -7.24 5.19
C ASP A 244 -25.65 -6.92 6.41
N PHE A 245 -25.70 -7.76 7.45
CA PHE A 245 -24.93 -7.57 8.69
C PHE A 245 -23.49 -8.07 8.52
N GLU A 246 -23.32 -9.24 7.93
CA GLU A 246 -22.01 -9.81 7.61
C GLU A 246 -21.23 -8.98 6.59
N GLU A 247 -21.91 -8.35 5.65
CA GLU A 247 -21.32 -7.45 4.65
C GLU A 247 -20.53 -6.29 5.29
N LYS A 248 -21.05 -5.75 6.40
CA LYS A 248 -20.51 -4.57 7.10
C LYS A 248 -19.40 -4.95 8.09
N MET A 249 -19.55 -6.07 8.80
CA MET A 249 -18.63 -6.45 9.88
C MET A 249 -17.22 -6.79 9.41
N PHE A 250 -17.04 -7.45 8.26
CA PHE A 250 -15.70 -7.82 7.77
C PHE A 250 -14.77 -6.60 7.65
N HIS A 251 -15.25 -5.52 7.06
CA HIS A 251 -14.45 -4.34 6.76
C HIS A 251 -14.12 -3.55 8.03
N ILE A 252 -15.11 -3.37 8.91
CA ILE A 252 -14.96 -2.64 10.18
C ILE A 252 -14.01 -3.40 11.12
N ILE A 253 -14.25 -4.71 11.33
CA ILE A 253 -13.39 -5.55 12.18
C ILE A 253 -11.96 -5.52 11.68
N ARG A 254 -11.75 -5.63 10.35
CA ARG A 254 -10.40 -5.64 9.79
C ARG A 254 -9.70 -4.30 9.95
N ALA A 255 -10.42 -3.19 9.77
CA ALA A 255 -9.87 -1.86 9.99
C ALA A 255 -9.52 -1.64 11.47
N PHE A 256 -10.35 -2.15 12.40
CA PHE A 256 -10.07 -2.11 13.84
C PHE A 256 -8.83 -2.96 14.22
N HIS A 257 -8.67 -4.16 13.66
CA HIS A 257 -7.49 -5.03 13.92
C HIS A 257 -6.14 -4.41 13.52
N VAL A 258 -6.15 -3.43 12.62
CA VAL A 258 -4.94 -2.73 12.17
C VAL A 258 -4.89 -1.28 12.66
N ALA A 259 -5.82 -0.84 13.50
CA ALA A 259 -5.77 0.48 14.12
C ALA A 259 -4.47 0.62 14.95
N GLY A 260 -3.80 1.76 14.85
CA GLY A 260 -2.46 1.98 15.42
C GLY A 260 -1.31 1.26 14.71
N ARG A 261 -1.60 0.43 13.69
CA ARG A 261 -0.61 -0.35 12.91
C ARG A 261 -0.66 -0.05 11.42
N CYS A 262 -1.71 0.60 10.94
CA CYS A 262 -1.87 0.96 9.54
C CYS A 262 -0.95 2.12 9.16
N THR A 263 -0.06 1.88 8.20
CA THR A 263 0.89 2.89 7.69
C THR A 263 0.30 3.81 6.62
N ASP A 264 -1.00 3.68 6.33
CA ASP A 264 -1.71 4.40 5.26
C ASP A 264 -1.10 4.21 3.85
N CYS A 265 -0.60 3.00 3.57
CA CYS A 265 -0.03 2.67 2.25
C CYS A 265 -1.08 2.50 1.13
N GLY A 266 -2.38 2.49 1.45
CA GLY A 266 -3.48 2.44 0.48
C GLY A 266 -3.60 1.14 -0.34
N GLU A 267 -2.83 0.09 -0.03
CA GLU A 267 -2.86 -1.16 -0.80
C GLU A 267 -4.22 -1.86 -0.76
N CYS A 268 -4.94 -1.76 0.36
CA CYS A 268 -6.26 -2.37 0.51
C CYS A 268 -7.30 -1.86 -0.51
N SER A 269 -7.24 -0.58 -0.89
CA SER A 269 -8.09 -0.01 -1.94
C SER A 269 -7.51 -0.25 -3.34
N ARG A 270 -6.17 -0.17 -3.51
CA ARG A 270 -5.53 -0.37 -4.81
C ARG A 270 -5.87 -1.72 -5.43
N VAL A 271 -5.86 -2.79 -4.63
CA VAL A 271 -6.10 -4.15 -5.12
C VAL A 271 -7.57 -4.54 -5.16
N CYS A 272 -8.49 -3.66 -4.77
CA CYS A 272 -9.91 -3.99 -4.77
C CYS A 272 -10.44 -3.97 -6.21
N PRO A 273 -10.87 -5.10 -6.78
CA PRO A 273 -11.40 -5.13 -8.15
C PRO A 273 -12.74 -4.40 -8.29
N GLN A 274 -13.37 -4.05 -7.16
CA GLN A 274 -14.67 -3.38 -7.08
C GLN A 274 -14.52 -1.89 -6.72
N GLY A 275 -13.28 -1.38 -6.63
CA GLY A 275 -13.02 0.04 -6.37
C GLY A 275 -13.36 0.51 -4.96
N ILE A 276 -13.54 -0.39 -3.98
CA ILE A 276 -14.00 -0.02 -2.64
C ILE A 276 -12.93 0.82 -1.91
N PRO A 277 -13.28 2.01 -1.38
CA PRO A 277 -12.34 2.92 -0.73
C PRO A 277 -12.04 2.53 0.73
N LEU A 278 -11.62 1.27 0.96
CA LEU A 278 -11.27 0.71 2.28
C LEU A 278 -10.24 1.53 3.08
N HIS A 279 -9.42 2.33 2.43
CA HIS A 279 -8.48 3.23 3.12
C HIS A 279 -9.19 4.29 3.97
N LEU A 280 -10.44 4.69 3.66
CA LEU A 280 -11.20 5.69 4.40
C LEU A 280 -11.44 5.28 5.86
N PHE A 281 -11.78 4.01 6.12
CA PHE A 281 -11.90 3.49 7.48
C PHE A 281 -10.57 3.63 8.25
N ASN A 282 -9.47 3.27 7.60
CA ASN A 282 -8.16 3.33 8.24
C ASN A 282 -7.73 4.78 8.51
N ARG A 283 -8.00 5.70 7.59
CA ARG A 283 -7.73 7.13 7.80
C ARG A 283 -8.61 7.74 8.89
N LYS A 284 -9.86 7.31 9.02
CA LYS A 284 -10.71 7.69 10.16
C LYS A 284 -10.08 7.23 11.47
N PHE A 285 -9.65 5.97 11.58
CA PHE A 285 -8.95 5.50 12.77
C PHE A 285 -7.65 6.26 13.04
N ILE A 286 -6.86 6.58 12.01
CA ILE A 286 -5.63 7.38 12.16
C ILE A 286 -5.99 8.78 12.69
N LYS A 287 -6.96 9.46 12.06
CA LYS A 287 -7.42 10.80 12.48
C LYS A 287 -7.89 10.84 13.93
N ASP A 288 -8.66 9.82 14.35
CA ASP A 288 -9.12 9.73 15.74
C ASP A 288 -7.97 9.46 16.70
N ILE A 289 -7.03 8.58 16.32
CA ILE A 289 -5.84 8.34 17.12
C ILE A 289 -5.05 9.64 17.30
N ASP A 290 -4.79 10.37 16.21
CA ASP A 290 -4.08 11.65 16.24
C ASP A 290 -4.78 12.67 17.14
N LYS A 291 -6.12 12.74 17.06
CA LYS A 291 -6.94 13.67 17.84
C LYS A 291 -6.99 13.33 19.34
N PHE A 292 -7.05 12.05 19.69
CA PHE A 292 -7.30 11.61 21.07
C PHE A 292 -6.02 11.25 21.84
N TYR A 293 -4.97 10.82 21.15
CA TYR A 293 -3.73 10.32 21.76
C TYR A 293 -2.47 11.06 21.27
N GLY A 294 -2.63 12.09 20.43
CA GLY A 294 -1.53 12.83 19.81
C GLY A 294 -1.09 12.23 18.47
N GLU A 295 -0.38 13.04 17.68
CA GLU A 295 0.09 12.66 16.35
C GLU A 295 0.91 11.37 16.39
N TYR A 296 0.53 10.39 15.58
CA TYR A 296 1.21 9.11 15.53
C TYR A 296 1.24 8.53 14.11
N GLN A 297 2.45 8.24 13.62
CA GLN A 297 2.64 7.61 12.33
C GLN A 297 3.22 6.19 12.48
N ALA A 298 2.35 5.19 12.26
CA ALA A 298 2.79 3.79 12.24
C ALA A 298 3.95 3.58 11.25
N GLY A 299 5.00 2.91 11.71
CA GLY A 299 6.20 2.61 10.94
C GLY A 299 7.18 3.77 10.74
N GLU A 300 7.00 4.92 11.40
CA GLU A 300 8.01 5.99 11.40
C GLU A 300 9.31 5.48 12.04
N ASP A 301 9.20 4.83 13.19
CA ASP A 301 10.31 4.16 13.88
C ASP A 301 9.96 2.68 14.20
N THR A 302 10.90 1.97 14.85
CA THR A 302 10.74 0.55 15.25
C THR A 302 10.46 0.32 16.75
N ASP A 303 10.53 1.36 17.58
CA ASP A 303 10.62 1.23 19.04
C ASP A 303 9.42 1.81 19.80
N SER A 304 8.82 2.89 19.29
CA SER A 304 7.66 3.55 19.88
C SER A 304 6.46 2.61 19.89
N LYS A 305 5.71 2.63 21.00
CA LYS A 305 4.49 1.82 21.13
C LYS A 305 3.33 2.52 20.43
N ALA A 306 2.48 1.73 19.77
CA ALA A 306 1.24 2.26 19.20
C ALA A 306 0.31 2.79 20.30
N PRO A 307 -0.45 3.87 20.06
CA PRO A 307 -1.33 4.48 21.07
C PRO A 307 -2.33 3.49 21.68
N LEU A 308 -2.85 2.54 20.91
CA LEU A 308 -3.80 1.54 21.42
C LEU A 308 -3.18 0.45 22.30
N THR A 309 -1.85 0.40 22.40
CA THR A 309 -1.10 -0.52 23.28
C THR A 309 -0.14 0.22 24.20
N ASN A 310 -0.33 1.53 24.36
CA ASN A 310 0.44 2.39 25.24
C ASN A 310 -0.54 3.19 26.09
N PHE A 311 -0.36 3.18 27.41
CA PHE A 311 -1.21 3.95 28.32
C PHE A 311 -0.44 5.14 28.86
N THR A 312 -1.06 6.31 28.85
CA THR A 312 -0.57 7.52 29.51
C THR A 312 -1.64 8.11 30.43
N PHE A 313 -1.24 8.85 31.47
CA PHE A 313 -2.19 9.50 32.37
C PHE A 313 -2.96 10.66 31.72
N ASP A 314 -2.52 11.11 30.54
CA ASP A 314 -3.19 12.16 29.76
C ASP A 314 -4.16 11.56 28.71
N ASP A 315 -4.27 10.23 28.63
CA ASP A 315 -5.19 9.56 27.71
C ASP A 315 -6.65 9.96 28.02
N VAL A 316 -7.45 10.14 26.97
CA VAL A 316 -8.85 10.53 27.13
C VAL A 316 -9.67 9.47 27.86
N GLU A 317 -10.45 9.90 28.85
CA GLU A 317 -11.42 9.04 29.53
C GLU A 317 -12.47 8.50 28.52
N PRO A 318 -12.89 7.23 28.62
CA PRO A 318 -13.87 6.65 27.70
C PRO A 318 -15.19 7.44 27.58
N SER A 319 -15.60 8.14 28.65
CA SER A 319 -16.79 9.01 28.64
C SER A 319 -16.69 10.17 27.64
N ILE A 320 -15.48 10.72 27.45
CA ILE A 320 -15.22 11.82 26.52
C ILE A 320 -15.38 11.36 25.07
N VAL A 321 -15.03 10.09 24.78
CA VAL A 321 -15.18 9.51 23.45
C VAL A 321 -16.66 9.33 23.08
N GLY A 322 -17.51 8.98 24.05
CA GLY A 322 -18.95 8.83 23.84
C GLY A 322 -19.69 10.15 23.57
N GLU A 323 -19.18 11.29 24.05
CA GLU A 323 -19.78 12.61 23.85
C GLU A 323 -19.24 13.35 22.61
N ARG A 324 -18.04 13.00 22.15
CA ARG A 324 -17.34 13.66 21.02
C ARG A 324 -17.26 12.83 19.74
N GLY A 325 -17.72 11.57 19.77
CA GLY A 325 -17.65 10.57 18.70
C GLY A 325 -18.83 10.56 17.74
#